data_AF-I0BK13-F1
#
_entry.id   AF-I0BK13-F1
#
_cell.length_a   1.000
_cell.length_b   1.000
_cell.length_c   1.000
_cell.angle_alpha   90.00
_cell.angle_beta   90.00
_cell.angle_gamma   90.00
#
_symmetry.space_group_name_H-M   'P 1'
#
loop_
_entity.id
_entity.type
_entity.pdbx_description
1 polymer ?
#
loop_
_entity_poly.entity_id
_entity_poly.type
_entity_poly.pdbx_seq_one_letter_code
_entity_poly.pdbx_strand_id
1 'polypeptide(L)'
;MLKKFRKPMMRSALLCSCVFLAAAGVLQPAGTAFAAMSADSQAKLAGYWSPILYQDVGGKPEGDIPTTVNFDGDWSGTNNWENIGQYGRGLKALYPNTYWSLVESETHYFIGYNFFYATHDPQTSFGDHENDMEGIMLVVRKPGVKRKDGTTVTQPSGELELALMPRHAKLGMFAPTNTAIQYKPGMSSVYYDGTFTTEANTTGTHIRVYSAQNDAPLTDSEGDFGHALKAYNSAGAEGDTGFIFHWGGSGSLAINMNAAGTANWDNYMSDFVESKRMNFGLIPMESSIWTLRNNMTLNLWASYGTFKGDTGRADAANAPWGWSFEGYRDLGGGTMLIDPAAFVDALFDDLGPFSKVYLTNAYK
;
A
#
# COMPACT_ATOMS: atom_id res chain seq x y z
N MET A 1 2.65 -5.55 -111.90
CA MET A 1 3.18 -5.08 -110.60
C MET A 1 2.05 -4.38 -109.87
N LEU A 2 1.21 -5.08 -109.11
CA LEU A 2 1.29 -5.40 -107.67
C LEU A 2 1.15 -4.21 -106.69
N LYS A 3 0.03 -4.26 -105.93
CA LYS A 3 -0.25 -3.81 -104.54
C LYS A 3 -0.52 -2.32 -104.32
N LYS A 4 -1.79 -1.92 -104.12
CA LYS A 4 -2.67 -1.97 -102.91
C LYS A 4 -2.41 -0.85 -101.89
N PHE A 5 -3.40 0.04 -101.81
CA PHE A 5 -3.65 1.02 -100.75
C PHE A 5 -3.64 0.38 -99.34
N ARG A 6 -3.01 1.07 -98.39
CA ARG A 6 -3.30 0.97 -96.94
C ARG A 6 -3.13 2.34 -96.27
N LYS A 7 -4.22 2.93 -95.77
CA LYS A 7 -4.18 3.77 -94.55
C LYS A 7 -4.24 2.83 -93.35
N PRO A 8 -3.59 3.15 -92.21
CA PRO A 8 -4.43 3.32 -91.03
C PRO A 8 -3.95 4.34 -89.96
N MET A 9 -4.98 4.87 -89.27
CA MET A 9 -5.13 5.10 -87.82
C MET A 9 -4.23 6.09 -87.09
N MET A 10 -4.83 7.27 -86.83
CA MET A 10 -4.68 8.00 -85.56
C MET A 10 -4.84 7.05 -84.37
N ARG A 11 -3.88 7.08 -83.45
CA ARG A 11 -4.00 6.45 -82.13
C ARG A 11 -4.62 7.47 -81.17
N SER A 12 -5.85 7.20 -80.75
CA SER A 12 -6.48 7.85 -79.61
C SER A 12 -5.71 7.49 -78.34
N ALA A 13 -5.20 8.49 -77.63
CA ALA A 13 -4.69 8.32 -76.27
C ALA A 13 -5.88 8.16 -75.32
N LEU A 14 -6.05 6.97 -74.76
CA LEU A 14 -6.98 6.73 -73.65
C LEU A 14 -6.35 7.34 -72.40
N LEU A 15 -6.92 8.44 -71.90
CA LEU A 15 -6.62 8.97 -70.58
C LEU A 15 -7.13 7.95 -69.54
N CYS A 16 -6.22 7.19 -68.92
CA CYS A 16 -6.55 6.37 -67.77
C CYS A 16 -6.58 7.29 -66.55
N SER A 17 -7.76 7.81 -66.21
CA SER A 17 -7.98 8.50 -64.94
C SER A 17 -7.89 7.48 -63.81
N CYS A 18 -6.69 7.33 -63.24
CA CYS A 18 -6.53 6.73 -61.92
C CYS A 18 -7.19 7.68 -60.92
N VAL A 19 -8.42 7.36 -60.51
CA VAL A 19 -9.04 7.92 -59.31
C VAL A 19 -8.22 7.41 -58.12
N PHE A 20 -7.25 8.21 -57.68
CA PHE A 20 -6.72 8.09 -56.34
C PHE A 20 -7.84 8.53 -55.39
N LEU A 21 -8.58 7.57 -54.84
CA LEU A 21 -9.26 7.80 -53.57
C LEU A 21 -8.15 8.08 -52.55
N ALA A 22 -7.90 9.36 -52.29
CA ALA A 22 -7.24 9.78 -51.08
C ALA A 22 -8.14 9.32 -49.93
N ALA A 23 -7.81 8.17 -49.33
CA ALA A 23 -8.28 7.83 -48.02
C ALA A 23 -7.74 8.92 -47.09
N ALA A 24 -8.56 9.94 -46.83
CA ALA A 24 -8.35 10.85 -45.73
C ALA A 24 -8.46 9.99 -44.47
N GLY A 25 -7.34 9.39 -44.07
CA GLY A 25 -7.20 8.81 -42.76
C GLY A 25 -7.50 9.92 -41.78
N VAL A 26 -8.65 9.83 -41.13
CA VAL A 26 -8.92 10.58 -39.92
C VAL A 26 -7.85 10.12 -38.94
N LEU A 27 -6.77 10.91 -38.84
CA LEU A 27 -5.87 10.85 -37.70
C LEU A 27 -6.75 11.08 -36.49
N GLN A 28 -7.15 9.99 -35.82
CA GLN A 28 -7.61 10.10 -34.45
C GLN A 28 -6.53 10.86 -33.69
N PRO A 29 -6.86 11.90 -32.93
CA PRO A 29 -5.87 12.50 -32.05
C PRO A 29 -5.35 11.35 -31.19
N ALA A 30 -4.04 11.13 -31.23
CA ALA A 30 -3.38 10.24 -30.29
C ALA A 30 -3.93 10.59 -28.92
N GLY A 31 -4.56 9.62 -28.25
CA GLY A 31 -5.16 9.82 -26.94
C GLY A 31 -4.16 10.55 -26.08
N THR A 32 -4.57 11.67 -25.49
CA THR A 32 -3.71 12.46 -24.60
C THR A 32 -3.14 11.50 -23.57
N ALA A 33 -1.82 11.27 -23.62
CA ALA A 33 -1.14 10.46 -22.63
C ALA A 33 -1.49 11.01 -21.25
N PHE A 34 -1.91 10.14 -20.33
CA PHE A 34 -2.18 10.57 -18.96
C PHE A 34 -0.90 11.14 -18.37
N ALA A 35 -0.93 12.38 -17.89
CA ALA A 35 0.20 12.96 -17.19
C ALA A 35 0.30 12.36 -15.78
N ALA A 36 1.53 12.01 -15.37
CA ALA A 36 1.83 11.58 -14.01
C ALA A 36 1.54 12.69 -12.99
N MET A 37 1.12 12.31 -11.78
CA MET A 37 0.95 13.23 -10.66
C MET A 37 2.30 13.78 -10.16
N SER A 38 2.32 15.06 -9.78
CA SER A 38 3.45 15.65 -9.06
C SER A 38 3.61 15.04 -7.66
N ALA A 39 4.82 15.08 -7.08
CA ALA A 39 5.09 14.57 -5.73
C ALA A 39 4.19 15.22 -4.65
N ASP A 40 3.90 16.52 -4.74
CA ASP A 40 2.98 17.22 -3.83
C ASP A 40 1.54 16.68 -3.96
N SER A 41 1.10 16.42 -5.20
CA SER A 41 -0.22 15.81 -5.43
C SER A 41 -0.28 14.39 -4.89
N GLN A 42 0.81 13.61 -5.02
CA GLN A 42 0.90 12.25 -4.47
C GLN A 42 0.82 12.27 -2.94
N ALA A 43 1.55 13.16 -2.28
CA ALA A 43 1.50 13.33 -0.83
C ALA A 43 0.10 13.73 -0.33
N LYS A 44 -0.59 14.64 -1.03
CA LYS A 44 -1.98 15.01 -0.73
C LYS A 44 -2.94 13.82 -0.87
N LEU A 45 -2.75 13.00 -1.89
CA LEU A 45 -3.59 11.82 -2.12
C LEU A 45 -3.32 10.72 -1.08
N ALA A 46 -2.07 10.50 -0.70
CA ALA A 46 -1.71 9.60 0.40
C ALA A 46 -2.25 10.10 1.74
N GLY A 47 -2.23 11.41 1.99
CA GLY A 47 -2.91 11.98 3.15
C GLY A 47 -4.43 11.76 3.12
N TYR A 48 -5.06 11.95 1.96
CA TYR A 48 -6.51 11.78 1.80
C TYR A 48 -6.99 10.37 2.13
N TRP A 49 -6.22 9.35 1.70
CA TRP A 49 -6.56 7.94 1.90
C TRP A 49 -5.87 7.31 3.11
N SER A 50 -5.17 8.09 3.95
CA SER A 50 -4.40 7.53 5.06
C SER A 50 -5.29 6.74 6.01
N PRO A 51 -4.80 5.65 6.62
CA PRO A 51 -5.60 4.88 7.56
C PRO A 51 -5.85 5.66 8.86
N ILE A 52 -6.95 5.32 9.53
CA ILE A 52 -7.09 5.46 10.99
C ILE A 52 -6.71 4.10 11.56
N LEU A 53 -5.66 4.08 12.36
CA LEU A 53 -5.16 2.88 13.02
C LEU A 53 -5.70 2.81 14.44
N TYR A 54 -6.51 1.79 14.69
CA TYR A 54 -6.91 1.32 16.00
C TYR A 54 -5.87 0.31 16.46
N GLN A 55 -4.89 0.80 17.23
CA GLN A 55 -3.76 0.02 17.72
C GLN A 55 -4.09 -0.51 19.10
N ASP A 56 -4.30 -1.81 19.20
CA ASP A 56 -4.35 -2.51 20.47
C ASP A 56 -2.96 -2.56 21.12
N VAL A 57 -2.87 -2.49 22.45
CA VAL A 57 -1.58 -2.45 23.15
C VAL A 57 -1.55 -3.34 24.39
N GLY A 58 -0.44 -4.06 24.54
CA GLY A 58 -0.23 -5.04 25.59
C GLY A 58 0.54 -4.51 26.80
N GLY A 59 1.16 -5.43 27.54
CA GLY A 59 1.89 -5.11 28.77
C GLY A 59 3.16 -4.26 28.56
N LYS A 60 3.67 -4.18 27.32
CA LYS A 60 4.83 -3.37 26.90
C LYS A 60 4.42 -2.44 25.75
N PRO A 61 3.61 -1.40 26.04
CA PRO A 61 2.93 -0.63 25.00
C PRO A 61 3.88 0.09 24.03
N GLU A 62 5.13 0.34 24.41
CA GLU A 62 6.16 0.89 23.52
C GLU A 62 6.48 -0.01 22.31
N GLY A 63 6.35 -1.33 22.46
CA GLY A 63 6.53 -2.28 21.36
C GLY A 63 5.38 -2.22 20.35
N ASP A 64 4.20 -1.77 20.79
CA ASP A 64 2.97 -1.66 20.00
C ASP A 64 2.80 -0.30 19.31
N ILE A 65 3.75 0.64 19.46
CA ILE A 65 3.63 1.94 18.80
C ILE A 65 4.32 1.89 17.43
N PRO A 66 3.60 2.08 16.32
CA PRO A 66 4.22 2.11 15.02
C PRO A 66 5.17 3.31 14.91
N THR A 67 6.43 3.09 14.58
CA THR A 67 7.47 4.11 14.60
C THR A 67 8.31 4.06 13.31
N THR A 68 9.36 4.85 13.22
CA THR A 68 10.35 4.75 12.12
C THR A 68 11.37 3.68 12.44
N VAL A 69 11.91 3.00 11.43
CA VAL A 69 12.99 2.00 11.58
C VAL A 69 14.20 2.56 12.33
N ASN A 70 14.50 3.84 12.14
CA ASN A 70 15.60 4.55 12.78
C ASN A 70 15.13 5.43 13.96
N PHE A 71 14.11 5.00 14.70
CA PHE A 71 13.52 5.80 15.80
C PHE A 71 14.55 6.19 16.88
N ASP A 72 15.61 5.39 17.01
CA ASP A 72 16.70 5.58 17.95
C ASP A 72 17.90 6.35 17.40
N GLY A 73 17.82 6.78 16.14
CA GLY A 73 18.80 7.63 15.48
C GLY A 73 19.86 6.87 14.68
N ASP A 74 19.76 5.55 14.54
CA ASP A 74 20.66 4.76 13.70
C ASP A 74 19.91 3.85 12.70
N TRP A 75 20.65 3.09 11.88
CA TRP A 75 20.08 2.14 10.93
C TRP A 75 20.60 0.73 11.22
N SER A 76 20.46 0.33 12.48
CA SER A 76 20.75 -1.00 12.95
C SER A 76 19.43 -1.73 13.22
N GLY A 77 19.26 -2.90 12.61
CA GLY A 77 18.10 -3.75 12.83
C GLY A 77 18.28 -4.68 14.03
N THR A 78 19.49 -4.79 14.59
CA THR A 78 19.87 -5.75 15.66
C THR A 78 19.98 -5.11 17.05
N ASN A 79 19.33 -3.97 17.25
CA ASN A 79 19.31 -3.25 18.52
C ASN A 79 17.97 -2.53 18.77
N ASN A 80 16.99 -2.70 17.87
CA ASN A 80 15.70 -2.05 17.96
C ASN A 80 14.90 -2.60 19.15
N TRP A 81 15.00 -3.90 19.41
CA TRP A 81 14.31 -4.53 20.56
C TRP A 81 14.85 -4.00 21.90
N GLU A 82 16.17 -3.89 22.03
CA GLU A 82 16.82 -3.41 23.24
C GLU A 82 16.57 -1.91 23.44
N ASN A 83 16.45 -1.16 22.35
CA ASN A 83 16.30 0.28 22.41
C ASN A 83 14.86 0.72 22.68
N ILE A 84 13.83 0.00 22.19
CA ILE A 84 12.43 0.48 22.29
C ILE A 84 11.98 0.69 23.74
N GLY A 85 12.45 -0.13 24.69
CA GLY A 85 12.15 0.03 26.11
C GLY A 85 12.58 1.38 26.70
N GLN A 86 13.56 2.06 26.07
CA GLN A 86 14.00 3.41 26.45
C GLN A 86 13.06 4.51 25.93
N TYR A 87 12.03 4.17 25.16
CA TYR A 87 11.05 5.09 24.59
C TYR A 87 9.68 4.95 25.26
N GLY A 88 9.55 4.00 26.21
CA GLY A 88 8.45 3.94 27.16
C GLY A 88 8.36 5.18 28.06
N ARG A 89 7.35 5.22 28.93
CA ARG A 89 6.93 6.36 29.75
C ARG A 89 8.10 7.19 30.33
N GLY A 90 8.34 8.38 29.77
CA GLY A 90 9.18 9.44 30.34
C GLY A 90 10.69 9.33 30.09
N LEU A 91 11.14 8.43 29.21
CA LEU A 91 12.57 8.17 28.99
C LEU A 91 13.14 8.88 27.75
N LYS A 92 12.55 8.70 26.57
CA LYS A 92 12.93 9.37 25.29
C LYS A 92 11.73 9.58 24.39
N ALA A 93 11.70 10.68 23.64
CA ALA A 93 10.56 11.03 22.78
C ALA A 93 10.23 9.93 21.76
N LEU A 94 9.01 9.38 21.82
CA LEU A 94 8.50 8.41 20.86
C LEU A 94 7.43 9.06 19.98
N TYR A 95 7.55 8.89 18.66
CA TYR A 95 6.66 9.50 17.68
C TYR A 95 6.01 8.41 16.82
N PRO A 96 4.68 8.31 16.78
CA PRO A 96 4.01 7.34 15.95
C PRO A 96 4.14 7.74 14.48
N ASN A 97 4.55 6.82 13.62
CA ASN A 97 4.79 7.06 12.20
C ASN A 97 4.35 5.87 11.34
N THR A 98 4.00 6.14 10.10
CA THR A 98 3.78 5.13 9.07
C THR A 98 4.49 5.53 7.78
N TYR A 99 5.08 4.55 7.10
CA TYR A 99 5.68 4.76 5.78
C TYR A 99 4.62 4.60 4.70
N TRP A 100 4.52 5.57 3.79
CA TRP A 100 3.61 5.46 2.65
C TRP A 100 4.35 5.33 1.32
N SER A 101 3.75 4.62 0.39
CA SER A 101 4.21 4.48 -1.00
C SER A 101 3.08 4.77 -1.97
N LEU A 102 3.41 5.23 -3.18
CA LEU A 102 2.41 5.41 -4.24
C LEU A 102 2.98 4.98 -5.59
N VAL A 103 2.22 4.14 -6.28
CA VAL A 103 2.43 3.79 -7.68
C VAL A 103 1.19 4.21 -8.47
N GLU A 104 1.39 4.83 -9.62
CA GLU A 104 0.33 5.34 -10.47
C GLU A 104 0.35 4.62 -11.83
N SER A 105 -0.77 4.00 -12.19
CA SER A 105 -1.02 3.54 -13.56
C SER A 105 -1.95 4.50 -14.31
N GLU A 106 -2.20 4.20 -15.57
CA GLU A 106 -3.17 4.97 -16.37
C GLU A 106 -4.57 4.95 -15.73
N THR A 107 -4.93 3.91 -14.98
CA THR A 107 -6.30 3.75 -14.45
C THR A 107 -6.42 3.72 -12.93
N HIS A 108 -5.34 3.43 -12.18
CA HIS A 108 -5.39 3.28 -10.72
C HIS A 108 -4.21 3.97 -10.03
N TYR A 109 -4.45 4.34 -8.77
CA TYR A 109 -3.42 4.56 -7.78
C TYR A 109 -3.31 3.32 -6.88
N PHE A 110 -2.09 2.92 -6.58
CA PHE A 110 -1.78 1.86 -5.61
C PHE A 110 -1.02 2.53 -4.47
N ILE A 111 -1.66 2.62 -3.30
CA ILE A 111 -1.15 3.38 -2.16
C ILE A 111 -0.85 2.43 -1.02
N GLY A 112 0.43 2.29 -0.66
CA GLY A 112 0.86 1.48 0.47
C GLY A 112 0.95 2.32 1.75
N TYR A 113 0.59 1.73 2.90
CA TYR A 113 0.92 2.23 4.24
C TYR A 113 1.53 1.10 5.04
N ASN A 114 2.68 1.34 5.66
CA ASN A 114 3.50 0.31 6.27
C ASN A 114 3.95 0.79 7.65
N PHE A 115 3.56 0.03 8.67
CA PHE A 115 3.75 0.30 10.07
C PHE A 115 4.92 -0.54 10.56
N PHE A 116 5.96 0.12 11.04
CA PHE A 116 7.11 -0.56 11.62
C PHE A 116 6.99 -0.62 13.13
N TYR A 117 7.23 -1.79 13.70
CA TYR A 117 7.32 -2.01 15.14
C TYR A 117 8.73 -2.50 15.45
N ALA A 118 9.28 -2.10 16.60
CA ALA A 118 10.65 -2.49 16.96
C ALA A 118 10.75 -3.98 17.38
N THR A 119 9.62 -4.58 17.74
CA THR A 119 9.53 -5.91 18.34
C THR A 119 8.30 -6.64 17.84
N HIS A 120 8.37 -7.96 17.73
CA HIS A 120 7.23 -8.87 17.63
C HIS A 120 7.36 -9.90 18.79
N ASP A 121 6.47 -9.93 19.77
CA ASP A 121 6.56 -10.68 21.05
C ASP A 121 5.21 -11.33 21.41
N PRO A 122 4.68 -12.28 20.61
CA PRO A 122 3.42 -12.98 20.89
C PRO A 122 3.50 -13.91 22.12
N GLN A 123 4.51 -13.72 22.98
CA GLN A 123 4.82 -14.53 24.17
C GLN A 123 4.99 -16.01 23.85
N THR A 124 5.57 -16.32 22.68
CA THR A 124 5.86 -17.70 22.29
C THR A 124 7.22 -17.80 21.62
N SER A 125 7.98 -18.86 21.95
CA SER A 125 9.32 -19.09 21.40
C SER A 125 9.39 -19.27 19.87
N PHE A 126 8.25 -19.30 19.17
CA PHE A 126 8.17 -19.48 17.72
C PHE A 126 7.74 -18.21 16.96
N GLY A 127 7.13 -17.26 17.67
CA GLY A 127 6.68 -16.00 17.09
C GLY A 127 7.64 -14.85 17.34
N ASP A 128 8.34 -14.85 18.48
CA ASP A 128 9.11 -13.66 18.89
C ASP A 128 10.24 -13.33 17.88
N HIS A 129 10.30 -12.09 17.42
CA HIS A 129 11.40 -11.58 16.59
C HIS A 129 11.59 -10.07 16.64
N GLU A 130 12.83 -9.65 16.51
CA GLU A 130 13.20 -8.26 16.34
C GLU A 130 12.74 -7.68 15.01
N ASN A 131 12.27 -6.43 15.12
CA ASN A 131 11.58 -5.70 14.06
C ASN A 131 10.26 -6.36 13.68
N ASP A 132 9.39 -5.54 13.15
CA ASP A 132 8.22 -5.99 12.43
C ASP A 132 7.83 -4.90 11.44
N MET A 133 7.31 -5.29 10.28
CA MET A 133 6.72 -4.32 9.37
C MET A 133 5.49 -4.92 8.75
N GLU A 134 4.37 -4.35 9.13
CA GLU A 134 3.04 -4.71 8.68
C GLU A 134 2.49 -3.63 7.76
N GLY A 135 1.47 -3.94 6.96
CA GLY A 135 0.94 -2.90 6.09
C GLY A 135 -0.31 -3.23 5.30
N ILE A 136 -0.65 -2.27 4.45
CA ILE A 136 -1.85 -2.29 3.65
C ILE A 136 -1.56 -1.62 2.30
N MET A 137 -2.03 -2.21 1.20
CA MET A 137 -2.13 -1.55 -0.09
C MET A 137 -3.58 -1.26 -0.43
N LEU A 138 -3.87 0.01 -0.69
CA LEU A 138 -5.12 0.46 -1.25
C LEU A 138 -5.05 0.48 -2.78
N VAL A 139 -6.10 0.00 -3.44
CA VAL A 139 -6.29 0.10 -4.89
C VAL A 139 -7.41 1.09 -5.16
N VAL A 140 -7.05 2.23 -5.73
CA VAL A 140 -7.95 3.37 -5.92
C VAL A 140 -8.10 3.66 -7.41
N ARG A 141 -9.31 3.52 -7.96
CA ARG A 141 -9.61 3.86 -9.34
C ARG A 141 -9.56 5.37 -9.54
N LYS A 142 -8.86 5.82 -10.58
CA LYS A 142 -8.61 7.26 -10.80
C LYS A 142 -9.88 8.01 -11.21
N PRO A 143 -9.97 9.31 -10.87
CA PRO A 143 -11.02 10.19 -11.43
C PRO A 143 -10.99 10.16 -12.95
N GLY A 144 -12.17 10.20 -13.59
CA GLY A 144 -12.31 10.17 -15.05
C GLY A 144 -12.19 8.78 -15.67
N VAL A 145 -11.78 7.75 -14.91
CA VAL A 145 -11.75 6.36 -15.38
C VAL A 145 -13.15 5.77 -15.29
N LYS A 146 -13.52 4.95 -16.27
CA LYS A 146 -14.79 4.24 -16.26
C LYS A 146 -14.75 3.07 -15.28
N ARG A 147 -15.88 2.86 -14.60
CA ARG A 147 -16.23 1.63 -13.89
C ARG A 147 -16.67 0.56 -14.88
N LYS A 148 -16.84 -0.67 -14.40
CA LYS A 148 -17.34 -1.81 -15.17
C LYS A 148 -18.72 -1.54 -15.78
N ASP A 149 -19.61 -0.86 -15.05
CA ASP A 149 -20.96 -0.50 -15.50
C ASP A 149 -21.00 0.64 -16.54
N GLY A 150 -19.83 1.18 -16.93
CA GLY A 150 -19.69 2.26 -17.90
C GLY A 150 -19.83 3.67 -17.31
N THR A 151 -20.21 3.80 -16.04
CA THR A 151 -20.19 5.09 -15.32
C THR A 151 -18.75 5.54 -15.08
N THR A 152 -18.55 6.82 -14.79
CA THR A 152 -17.20 7.39 -14.61
C THR A 152 -16.96 7.76 -13.15
N VAL A 153 -15.74 7.54 -12.65
CA VAL A 153 -15.34 8.01 -11.32
C VAL A 153 -15.30 9.53 -11.31
N THR A 154 -16.08 10.16 -10.44
CA THR A 154 -16.20 11.62 -10.35
C THR A 154 -15.47 12.19 -9.14
N GLN A 155 -15.14 11.37 -8.15
CA GLN A 155 -14.43 11.80 -6.94
C GLN A 155 -13.01 12.23 -7.30
N PRO A 156 -12.56 13.46 -6.97
CA PRO A 156 -11.23 13.95 -7.34
C PRO A 156 -10.05 13.16 -6.77
N SER A 157 -10.25 12.51 -5.63
CA SER A 157 -9.26 11.62 -5.01
C SER A 157 -9.34 10.17 -5.51
N GLY A 158 -10.18 9.90 -6.52
CA GLY A 158 -10.46 8.55 -6.99
C GLY A 158 -11.48 7.81 -6.10
N GLU A 159 -11.71 6.55 -6.41
CA GLU A 159 -12.64 5.65 -5.70
C GLU A 159 -11.89 4.42 -5.20
N LEU A 160 -11.93 4.18 -3.89
CA LEU A 160 -11.31 3.02 -3.27
C LEU A 160 -12.07 1.75 -3.65
N GLU A 161 -11.37 0.78 -4.25
CA GLU A 161 -11.97 -0.48 -4.69
C GLU A 161 -11.53 -1.67 -3.85
N LEU A 162 -10.28 -1.69 -3.40
CA LEU A 162 -9.71 -2.80 -2.65
C LEU A 162 -8.75 -2.29 -1.56
N ALA A 163 -8.69 -3.03 -0.47
CA ALA A 163 -7.64 -2.96 0.53
C ALA A 163 -7.04 -4.35 0.73
N LEU A 164 -5.73 -4.47 0.56
CA LEU A 164 -4.98 -5.73 0.67
C LEU A 164 -4.00 -5.63 1.85
N MET A 165 -4.07 -6.54 2.81
CA MET A 165 -3.26 -6.54 4.04
C MET A 165 -2.46 -7.85 4.12
N PRO A 166 -1.12 -7.81 4.00
CA PRO A 166 -0.27 -8.96 4.30
C PRO A 166 -0.46 -9.41 5.75
N ARG A 167 -0.43 -10.73 5.98
CA ARG A 167 -0.46 -11.33 7.33
C ARG A 167 0.35 -12.62 7.33
N HIS A 168 1.58 -12.60 7.81
CA HIS A 168 2.40 -13.82 7.94
C HIS A 168 2.39 -14.73 6.68
N ALA A 169 2.67 -14.14 5.51
CA ALA A 169 2.64 -14.78 4.18
C ALA A 169 1.24 -15.10 3.60
N LYS A 170 0.15 -14.74 4.30
CA LYS A 170 -1.21 -14.72 3.77
C LYS A 170 -1.60 -13.31 3.33
N LEU A 171 -2.69 -13.20 2.60
CA LEU A 171 -3.24 -11.92 2.15
C LEU A 171 -4.72 -11.81 2.57
N GLY A 172 -5.00 -10.89 3.49
CA GLY A 172 -6.36 -10.46 3.82
C GLY A 172 -6.86 -9.43 2.81
N MET A 173 -8.09 -9.59 2.35
CA MET A 173 -8.64 -8.77 1.26
C MET A 173 -10.01 -8.24 1.61
N PHE A 174 -10.19 -6.94 1.42
CA PHE A 174 -11.45 -6.26 1.69
C PHE A 174 -11.85 -5.40 0.51
N ALA A 175 -13.12 -5.49 0.12
CA ALA A 175 -13.74 -4.60 -0.85
C ALA A 175 -14.84 -3.78 -0.15
N PRO A 176 -15.17 -2.57 -0.63
CA PRO A 176 -16.49 -2.02 -0.37
C PRO A 176 -17.55 -3.00 -0.88
N THR A 177 -18.84 -2.75 -0.66
CA THR A 177 -19.96 -3.58 -1.16
C THR A 177 -20.02 -3.78 -2.70
N ASN A 178 -18.99 -3.33 -3.44
CA ASN A 178 -18.77 -3.60 -4.84
C ASN A 178 -18.47 -5.09 -5.10
N THR A 179 -19.52 -5.87 -5.30
CA THR A 179 -19.49 -7.30 -5.68
C THR A 179 -19.00 -7.54 -7.11
N ALA A 180 -18.63 -6.50 -7.86
CA ALA A 180 -18.28 -6.62 -9.28
C ALA A 180 -16.85 -7.11 -9.53
N ILE A 181 -15.94 -6.92 -8.57
CA ILE A 181 -14.58 -7.47 -8.60
C ILE A 181 -14.66 -8.91 -8.10
N GLN A 182 -14.29 -9.87 -8.95
CA GLN A 182 -14.32 -11.28 -8.60
C GLN A 182 -12.92 -11.78 -8.32
N TYR A 183 -12.79 -12.60 -7.27
CA TYR A 183 -11.53 -13.25 -6.95
C TYR A 183 -11.31 -14.49 -7.82
N LYS A 184 -10.05 -14.74 -8.20
CA LYS A 184 -9.64 -15.97 -8.90
C LYS A 184 -9.62 -17.15 -7.91
N PRO A 185 -10.57 -18.10 -7.98
CA PRO A 185 -10.66 -19.17 -7.00
C PRO A 185 -9.43 -20.10 -7.03
N GLY A 186 -9.10 -20.71 -5.89
CA GLY A 186 -8.16 -21.84 -5.83
C GLY A 186 -6.81 -21.59 -5.17
N MET A 187 -6.63 -20.48 -4.45
CA MET A 187 -5.37 -20.20 -3.76
C MET A 187 -5.59 -20.16 -2.24
N SER A 188 -4.89 -21.04 -1.53
CA SER A 188 -5.12 -21.37 -0.10
C SER A 188 -4.62 -20.32 0.89
N SER A 189 -3.93 -19.28 0.43
CA SER A 189 -3.27 -18.24 1.22
C SER A 189 -4.00 -16.89 1.20
N VAL A 190 -5.19 -16.84 0.59
CA VAL A 190 -6.05 -15.66 0.55
C VAL A 190 -7.31 -15.94 1.33
N TYR A 191 -7.65 -14.99 2.21
CA TYR A 191 -8.89 -15.01 2.97
C TYR A 191 -9.66 -13.72 2.72
N TYR A 192 -10.98 -13.85 2.58
CA TYR A 192 -11.89 -12.72 2.44
C TYR A 192 -12.55 -12.46 3.79
N ASP A 193 -12.10 -11.42 4.45
CA ASP A 193 -12.59 -11.04 5.78
C ASP A 193 -13.81 -10.12 5.72
N GLY A 194 -14.34 -9.85 4.53
CA GLY A 194 -15.55 -9.06 4.36
C GLY A 194 -15.32 -7.61 3.92
N THR A 195 -16.15 -6.71 4.44
CA THR A 195 -16.15 -5.28 4.09
C THR A 195 -15.34 -4.48 5.09
N PHE A 196 -14.60 -3.47 4.64
CA PHE A 196 -13.99 -2.47 5.51
C PHE A 196 -14.92 -1.26 5.71
N THR A 197 -14.66 -0.48 6.76
CA THR A 197 -15.34 0.81 6.98
C THR A 197 -14.40 1.97 6.72
N THR A 198 -14.96 3.13 6.34
CA THR A 198 -14.21 4.37 6.18
C THR A 198 -14.82 5.47 7.05
N GLU A 199 -13.98 6.43 7.41
CA GLU A 199 -14.37 7.66 8.11
C GLU A 199 -13.94 8.86 7.27
N ALA A 200 -14.88 9.75 6.97
CA ALA A 200 -14.60 10.99 6.26
C ALA A 200 -14.45 12.15 7.26
N ASN A 201 -13.41 12.96 7.09
CA ASN A 201 -13.18 14.19 7.84
C ASN A 201 -12.61 15.29 6.93
N THR A 202 -12.09 16.38 7.51
CA THR A 202 -11.54 17.52 6.75
C THR A 202 -10.24 17.21 6.01
N THR A 203 -9.55 16.13 6.36
CA THR A 203 -8.27 15.72 5.78
C THR A 203 -8.41 14.64 4.71
N GLY A 204 -9.52 13.88 4.71
CA GLY A 204 -9.81 12.92 3.66
C GLY A 204 -10.87 11.88 4.02
N THR A 205 -10.77 10.73 3.35
CA THR A 205 -11.56 9.53 3.61
C THR A 205 -10.62 8.42 4.01
N HIS A 206 -10.69 8.03 5.27
CA HIS A 206 -9.71 7.17 5.91
C HIS A 206 -10.27 5.78 6.10
N ILE A 207 -9.52 4.76 5.69
CA ILE A 207 -9.86 3.37 6.02
C ILE A 207 -9.62 3.14 7.51
N ARG A 208 -10.55 2.45 8.18
CA ARG A 208 -10.43 2.10 9.59
C ARG A 208 -9.77 0.72 9.69
N VAL A 209 -8.60 0.67 10.30
CA VAL A 209 -7.74 -0.51 10.38
C VAL A 209 -7.47 -0.83 11.85
N TYR A 210 -7.49 -2.10 12.20
CA TYR A 210 -7.09 -2.61 13.51
C TYR A 210 -5.73 -3.27 13.40
N SER A 211 -4.88 -3.07 14.39
CA SER A 211 -3.68 -3.88 14.64
C SER A 211 -3.80 -4.51 16.02
N ALA A 212 -3.50 -5.80 16.10
CA ALA A 212 -3.40 -6.49 17.38
C ALA A 212 -2.18 -6.02 18.18
N GLN A 213 -2.25 -6.22 19.50
CA GLN A 213 -1.12 -6.05 20.39
C GLN A 213 -0.05 -7.12 20.14
N ASN A 214 1.17 -6.79 20.51
CA ASN A 214 2.36 -7.54 20.26
C ASN A 214 2.33 -8.90 20.95
N ASP A 215 1.74 -8.95 22.15
CA ASP A 215 1.60 -10.12 23.00
C ASP A 215 0.27 -10.86 22.85
N ALA A 216 -0.45 -10.62 21.75
CA ALA A 216 -1.65 -11.38 21.42
C ALA A 216 -1.31 -12.89 21.27
N PRO A 217 -2.08 -13.80 21.88
CA PRO A 217 -1.85 -15.23 21.76
C PRO A 217 -1.86 -15.72 20.30
N LEU A 218 -1.02 -16.71 19.98
CA LEU A 218 -1.03 -17.44 18.69
C LEU A 218 -2.26 -18.35 18.55
N THR A 219 -3.47 -17.84 18.78
CA THR A 219 -4.71 -18.64 18.76
C THR A 219 -5.49 -18.50 17.46
N ASP A 220 -5.12 -17.55 16.59
CA ASP A 220 -5.84 -17.32 15.34
C ASP A 220 -5.31 -18.18 14.20
N SER A 221 -6.20 -19.02 13.64
CA SER A 221 -5.91 -19.88 12.48
C SER A 221 -5.63 -19.10 11.18
N GLU A 222 -6.06 -17.84 11.11
CA GLU A 222 -5.92 -16.96 9.95
C GLU A 222 -4.55 -16.25 9.93
N GLY A 223 -3.75 -16.37 11.00
CA GLY A 223 -2.45 -15.70 11.10
C GLY A 223 -2.53 -14.31 11.72
N ASP A 224 -3.65 -14.01 12.38
CA ASP A 224 -3.96 -12.73 13.04
C ASP A 224 -3.36 -12.66 14.45
N PHE A 225 -2.06 -12.94 14.55
CA PHE A 225 -1.28 -12.68 15.75
C PHE A 225 -0.26 -11.57 15.45
N GLY A 226 0.39 -11.02 16.48
CA GLY A 226 1.44 -9.99 16.44
C GLY A 226 1.35 -8.96 15.29
N HIS A 227 0.86 -7.77 15.62
CA HIS A 227 0.70 -6.59 14.75
C HIS A 227 -0.03 -6.77 13.41
N ALA A 228 -0.48 -7.97 13.04
CA ALA A 228 -1.20 -8.21 11.81
C ALA A 228 -2.41 -7.26 11.67
N LEU A 229 -2.57 -6.69 10.47
CA LEU A 229 -3.61 -5.70 10.21
C LEU A 229 -4.91 -6.35 9.73
N LYS A 230 -6.03 -5.90 10.27
CA LYS A 230 -7.38 -6.26 9.81
C LYS A 230 -8.28 -5.03 9.66
N ALA A 231 -9.38 -5.17 8.91
CA ALA A 231 -10.38 -4.10 8.89
C ALA A 231 -10.97 -3.91 10.30
N TYR A 232 -11.06 -2.67 10.75
CA TYR A 232 -11.67 -2.39 12.04
C TYR A 232 -13.18 -2.61 11.98
N ASN A 233 -13.66 -3.51 12.82
CA ASN A 233 -15.06 -3.94 12.88
C ASN A 233 -15.87 -3.22 13.96
N SER A 234 -15.32 -2.18 14.58
CA SER A 234 -15.92 -1.45 15.72
C SER A 234 -15.98 -2.22 17.05
N ALA A 235 -15.24 -3.32 17.17
CA ALA A 235 -14.97 -3.94 18.47
C ALA A 235 -13.94 -3.12 19.27
N GLY A 236 -13.98 -3.22 20.59
CA GLY A 236 -12.93 -2.65 21.44
C GLY A 236 -11.58 -3.37 21.29
N ALA A 237 -10.55 -2.78 21.87
CA ALA A 237 -9.22 -3.35 22.04
C ALA A 237 -9.27 -4.61 22.92
N GLU A 238 -8.43 -5.60 22.66
CA GLU A 238 -8.35 -6.77 23.53
C GLU A 238 -7.73 -6.35 24.88
N GLY A 239 -8.41 -6.63 25.98
CA GLY A 239 -7.97 -6.13 27.29
C GLY A 239 -8.35 -4.67 27.59
N ASP A 240 -9.19 -4.05 26.76
CA ASP A 240 -9.72 -2.69 26.94
C ASP A 240 -8.62 -1.61 27.00
N THR A 241 -7.53 -1.79 26.25
CA THR A 241 -6.41 -0.84 26.21
C THR A 241 -5.91 -0.59 24.79
N GLY A 242 -6.00 0.65 24.30
CA GLY A 242 -5.54 0.94 22.94
C GLY A 242 -5.36 2.41 22.62
N PHE A 243 -4.78 2.65 21.46
CA PHE A 243 -4.63 3.98 20.87
C PHE A 243 -5.38 4.08 19.54
N ILE A 244 -5.84 5.29 19.23
CA ILE A 244 -6.35 5.62 17.90
C ILE A 244 -5.40 6.61 17.26
N PHE A 245 -4.66 6.18 16.25
CA PHE A 245 -3.79 7.03 15.45
C PHE A 245 -4.44 7.43 14.14
N HIS A 246 -4.24 8.67 13.73
CA HIS A 246 -4.68 9.15 12.42
C HIS A 246 -3.71 10.19 11.86
N TRP A 247 -3.83 10.50 10.58
CA TRP A 247 -3.12 11.64 10.01
C TRP A 247 -3.81 12.93 10.43
N GLY A 248 -3.04 13.88 10.97
CA GLY A 248 -3.56 15.19 11.38
C GLY A 248 -3.73 16.20 10.24
N GLY A 249 -3.45 15.81 8.99
CA GLY A 249 -3.42 16.73 7.84
C GLY A 249 -2.03 17.30 7.53
N SER A 250 -1.93 18.01 6.41
CA SER A 250 -0.67 18.59 5.94
C SER A 250 -0.14 19.63 6.94
N GLY A 251 1.15 19.52 7.29
CA GLY A 251 1.79 20.36 8.30
C GLY A 251 1.56 19.92 9.75
N SER A 252 0.69 18.93 9.99
CA SER A 252 0.56 18.31 11.31
C SER A 252 1.75 17.40 11.59
N LEU A 253 2.28 17.50 12.81
CA LEU A 253 3.38 16.66 13.28
C LEU A 253 2.84 15.45 14.04
N ALA A 254 3.61 14.36 14.00
CA ALA A 254 3.39 13.23 14.89
C ALA A 254 3.44 13.71 16.35
N ILE A 255 2.57 13.15 17.20
CA ILE A 255 2.57 13.52 18.62
C ILE A 255 3.76 12.87 19.32
N ASN A 256 4.40 13.58 20.24
CA ASN A 256 5.33 12.95 21.16
C ASN A 256 4.53 12.23 22.25
N MET A 257 4.57 10.90 22.24
CA MET A 257 3.79 10.03 23.12
C MET A 257 4.11 10.19 24.61
N ASN A 258 5.33 10.57 24.94
CA ASN A 258 5.80 10.69 26.31
C ASN A 258 6.39 12.09 26.59
N ALA A 259 5.85 13.11 25.92
CA ALA A 259 6.18 14.50 26.22
C ALA A 259 5.95 14.83 27.70
N ALA A 260 6.95 15.47 28.33
CA ALA A 260 6.87 15.86 29.73
C ALA A 260 5.64 16.75 29.99
N GLY A 261 4.90 16.43 31.06
CA GLY A 261 3.68 17.15 31.43
C GLY A 261 2.43 16.76 30.62
N THR A 262 2.51 15.75 29.75
CA THR A 262 1.35 15.17 29.07
C THR A 262 1.02 13.79 29.64
N ALA A 263 -0.27 13.43 29.62
CA ALA A 263 -0.75 12.10 30.00
C ALA A 263 -1.03 11.22 28.78
N ASN A 264 -0.39 11.51 27.63
CA ASN A 264 -0.63 10.78 26.38
C ASN A 264 -0.27 9.30 26.51
N TRP A 265 0.84 8.99 27.18
CA TRP A 265 1.18 7.61 27.52
C TRP A 265 0.12 6.97 28.42
N ASP A 266 -0.46 7.69 29.38
CA ASP A 266 -1.46 7.11 30.28
C ASP A 266 -2.82 6.88 29.59
N ASN A 267 -2.99 7.34 28.35
CA ASN A 267 -4.24 7.23 27.62
C ASN A 267 -4.56 5.82 27.12
N TYR A 268 -3.59 4.91 26.99
CA TYR A 268 -3.87 3.52 26.57
C TYR A 268 -4.64 2.74 27.62
N MET A 269 -4.72 3.20 28.88
CA MET A 269 -5.41 2.50 29.98
C MET A 269 -6.94 2.45 29.82
N SER A 270 -7.44 2.76 28.63
CA SER A 270 -8.84 2.70 28.23
C SER A 270 -8.92 2.15 26.81
N ASP A 271 -10.06 1.55 26.46
CA ASP A 271 -10.41 1.06 25.13
C ASP A 271 -10.26 2.18 24.05
N PHE A 272 -10.65 1.95 22.80
CA PHE A 272 -10.61 2.93 21.73
C PHE A 272 -11.49 4.17 22.03
N VAL A 273 -10.90 5.15 22.72
CA VAL A 273 -11.54 6.40 23.11
C VAL A 273 -11.30 7.46 22.05
N GLU A 274 -12.35 7.75 21.29
CA GLU A 274 -12.39 8.73 20.20
C GLU A 274 -11.85 10.13 20.56
N SER A 275 -12.09 10.61 21.79
CA SER A 275 -11.60 11.92 22.24
C SER A 275 -10.10 11.97 22.55
N LYS A 276 -9.42 10.82 22.53
CA LYS A 276 -7.98 10.66 22.79
C LYS A 276 -7.20 10.31 21.52
N ARG A 277 -7.79 10.52 20.34
CA ARG A 277 -7.12 10.35 19.05
C ARG A 277 -5.82 11.14 18.97
N MET A 278 -4.83 10.55 18.32
CA MET A 278 -3.48 11.09 18.22
C MET A 278 -2.98 11.10 16.78
N ASN A 279 -2.16 12.09 16.47
CA ASN A 279 -1.56 12.21 15.15
C ASN A 279 -0.35 11.28 15.01
N PHE A 280 -0.29 10.53 13.90
CA PHE A 280 0.96 9.94 13.42
C PHE A 280 1.60 10.76 12.29
N GLY A 281 2.86 10.47 11.96
CA GLY A 281 3.54 11.02 10.79
C GLY A 281 3.38 10.14 9.55
N LEU A 282 3.30 10.77 8.37
CA LEU A 282 3.34 10.09 7.07
C LEU A 282 4.73 10.27 6.44
N ILE A 283 5.53 9.20 6.43
CA ILE A 283 6.89 9.21 5.92
C ILE A 283 6.91 8.67 4.48
N PRO A 284 7.31 9.46 3.46
CA PRO A 284 7.40 8.96 2.10
C PRO A 284 8.48 7.88 1.99
N MET A 285 8.09 6.64 1.66
CA MET A 285 9.00 5.51 1.55
C MET A 285 10.07 5.74 0.47
N GLU A 286 9.66 6.32 -0.67
CA GLU A 286 10.52 6.59 -1.84
C GLU A 286 11.80 7.35 -1.47
N SER A 287 11.67 8.40 -0.65
CA SER A 287 12.78 9.28 -0.26
C SER A 287 13.35 8.99 1.12
N SER A 288 12.89 7.92 1.78
CA SER A 288 13.39 7.47 3.09
C SER A 288 14.02 6.09 2.97
N ILE A 289 13.40 5.06 3.55
CA ILE A 289 13.99 3.72 3.69
C ILE A 289 14.21 3.02 2.35
N TRP A 290 13.44 3.35 1.31
CA TRP A 290 13.65 2.80 -0.04
C TRP A 290 15.03 3.15 -0.61
N THR A 291 15.56 4.32 -0.27
CA THR A 291 16.90 4.77 -0.72
C THR A 291 18.02 3.88 -0.17
N LEU A 292 17.75 3.18 0.95
CA LEU A 292 18.71 2.33 1.65
C LEU A 292 18.63 0.86 1.26
N ARG A 293 17.65 0.46 0.45
CA ARG A 293 17.31 -0.96 0.16
C ARG A 293 18.47 -1.82 -0.36
N ASN A 294 19.43 -1.20 -1.04
CA ASN A 294 20.60 -1.86 -1.62
C ASN A 294 21.89 -1.62 -0.81
N ASN A 295 21.81 -0.84 0.26
CA ASN A 295 22.95 -0.51 1.09
C ASN A 295 23.20 -1.62 2.13
N MET A 296 23.77 -2.73 1.67
CA MET A 296 24.08 -3.90 2.50
C MET A 296 25.27 -3.66 3.46
N THR A 297 25.89 -2.46 3.46
CA THR A 297 26.90 -2.10 4.47
C THR A 297 26.27 -1.60 5.77
N LEU A 298 24.98 -1.25 5.75
CA LEU A 298 24.24 -0.93 6.97
C LEU A 298 24.01 -2.19 7.80
N ASN A 299 23.93 -2.04 9.11
CA ASN A 299 23.47 -3.12 9.97
C ASN A 299 21.94 -3.31 9.93
N LEU A 300 21.33 -3.06 8.77
CA LEU A 300 19.88 -3.03 8.60
C LEU A 300 19.35 -4.24 7.83
N TRP A 301 20.09 -4.73 6.84
CA TRP A 301 19.61 -5.73 5.89
C TRP A 301 20.36 -7.04 6.03
N ALA A 302 19.64 -8.14 6.32
CA ALA A 302 20.20 -9.49 6.31
C ALA A 302 20.31 -10.00 4.87
N SER A 303 19.28 -9.68 4.08
CA SER A 303 19.24 -9.86 2.64
C SER A 303 18.36 -8.76 2.02
N TYR A 304 18.20 -8.73 0.70
CA TYR A 304 17.37 -7.72 0.05
C TYR A 304 15.91 -7.83 0.53
N GLY A 305 15.46 -6.82 1.29
CA GLY A 305 14.09 -6.76 1.83
C GLY A 305 13.86 -7.49 3.14
N THR A 306 14.89 -8.14 3.71
CA THR A 306 14.82 -8.77 5.03
C THR A 306 15.61 -7.93 6.02
N PHE A 307 14.94 -7.46 7.08
CA PHE A 307 15.61 -6.76 8.16
C PHE A 307 16.56 -7.71 8.89
N LYS A 308 17.73 -7.21 9.30
CA LYS A 308 18.53 -7.91 10.30
C LYS A 308 17.80 -7.87 11.62
N GLY A 309 17.83 -8.96 12.36
CA GLY A 309 17.37 -9.01 13.75
C GLY A 309 18.05 -10.15 14.47
N ASP A 310 18.42 -9.97 15.74
CA ASP A 310 19.13 -10.98 16.52
C ASP A 310 18.43 -11.37 17.84
N THR A 311 17.37 -10.65 18.22
CA THR A 311 16.47 -11.06 19.30
C THR A 311 15.30 -11.91 18.79
N GLY A 312 15.04 -13.03 19.47
CA GLY A 312 14.03 -14.01 19.06
C GLY A 312 14.48 -14.82 17.84
N ARG A 313 13.63 -14.90 16.81
CA ARG A 313 13.99 -15.50 15.52
C ARG A 313 14.83 -14.52 14.70
N ALA A 314 16.01 -14.97 14.31
CA ALA A 314 16.91 -14.17 13.47
C ALA A 314 16.27 -13.82 12.13
N ASP A 315 16.42 -12.55 11.73
CA ASP A 315 16.10 -12.02 10.40
C ASP A 315 14.67 -12.36 9.91
N ALA A 316 13.69 -12.31 10.82
CA ALA A 316 12.32 -12.76 10.52
C ALA A 316 11.45 -11.69 9.85
N ALA A 317 11.71 -10.41 10.13
CA ALA A 317 10.92 -9.30 9.60
C ALA A 317 11.33 -8.92 8.18
N ASN A 318 10.35 -8.51 7.37
CA ASN A 318 10.58 -8.12 5.99
C ASN A 318 9.98 -6.74 5.70
N ALA A 319 10.69 -5.94 4.91
CA ALA A 319 10.15 -4.72 4.31
C ALA A 319 9.22 -5.07 3.13
N PRO A 320 8.44 -4.12 2.58
CA PRO A 320 7.44 -4.44 1.56
C PRO A 320 8.01 -4.98 0.25
N TRP A 321 9.30 -4.75 -0.02
CA TRP A 321 10.01 -5.35 -1.16
C TRP A 321 10.63 -6.73 -0.88
N GLY A 322 10.59 -7.19 0.37
CA GLY A 322 10.91 -8.56 0.79
C GLY A 322 9.68 -9.43 1.03
N TRP A 323 8.48 -8.83 1.17
CA TRP A 323 7.23 -9.58 1.37
C TRP A 323 6.98 -10.58 0.25
N SER A 324 6.62 -11.79 0.63
CA SER A 324 6.18 -12.83 -0.27
C SER A 324 4.98 -13.53 0.33
N PHE A 325 4.09 -14.02 -0.53
CA PHE A 325 2.86 -14.67 -0.11
C PHE A 325 2.92 -16.13 -0.49
N GLU A 326 2.53 -17.00 0.43
CA GLU A 326 2.37 -18.42 0.14
C GLU A 326 1.42 -18.60 -1.05
N GLY A 327 1.68 -19.55 -1.95
CA GLY A 327 0.89 -19.70 -3.18
C GLY A 327 1.09 -18.62 -4.25
N TYR A 328 1.73 -17.49 -3.93
CA TYR A 328 2.11 -16.43 -4.88
C TYR A 328 3.62 -16.17 -4.90
N ARG A 329 4.42 -17.11 -4.42
CA ARG A 329 5.89 -17.03 -4.51
C ARG A 329 6.35 -16.83 -5.96
N ASP A 330 5.59 -17.35 -6.91
CA ASP A 330 5.83 -17.20 -8.35
C ASP A 330 5.61 -15.77 -8.86
N LEU A 331 4.84 -14.93 -8.14
CA LEU A 331 4.77 -13.49 -8.43
C LEU A 331 6.09 -12.78 -8.07
N GLY A 332 6.94 -13.40 -7.25
CA GLY A 332 8.19 -12.83 -6.75
C GLY A 332 8.00 -12.07 -5.43
N GLY A 333 9.08 -12.02 -4.63
CA GLY A 333 9.12 -11.18 -3.44
C GLY A 333 9.04 -9.70 -3.82
N GLY A 334 8.27 -8.93 -3.07
CA GLY A 334 8.13 -7.49 -3.22
C GLY A 334 7.17 -7.02 -4.32
N THR A 335 6.52 -7.92 -5.03
CA THR A 335 5.67 -7.58 -6.19
C THR A 335 4.49 -6.69 -5.81
N MET A 336 3.99 -6.79 -4.58
CA MET A 336 2.97 -5.87 -4.06
C MET A 336 3.42 -4.41 -4.07
N LEU A 337 4.72 -4.12 -3.87
CA LEU A 337 5.26 -2.75 -3.96
C LEU A 337 5.76 -2.43 -5.38
N ILE A 338 6.49 -3.36 -6.00
CA ILE A 338 7.27 -3.11 -7.21
C ILE A 338 6.40 -3.20 -8.48
N ASP A 339 5.41 -4.10 -8.50
CA ASP A 339 4.50 -4.27 -9.63
C ASP A 339 3.04 -4.48 -9.15
N PRO A 340 2.46 -3.49 -8.44
CA PRO A 340 1.16 -3.63 -7.78
C PRO A 340 0.01 -3.89 -8.77
N ALA A 341 0.09 -3.37 -10.00
CA ALA A 341 -0.92 -3.63 -11.02
C ALA A 341 -0.87 -5.09 -11.49
N ALA A 342 0.33 -5.67 -11.70
CA ALA A 342 0.45 -7.09 -12.03
C ALA A 342 0.03 -7.97 -10.85
N PHE A 343 0.33 -7.56 -9.62
CA PHE A 343 -0.12 -8.24 -8.40
C PHE A 343 -1.65 -8.31 -8.33
N VAL A 344 -2.34 -7.18 -8.49
CA VAL A 344 -3.82 -7.12 -8.49
C VAL A 344 -4.41 -7.90 -9.66
N ASP A 345 -3.86 -7.77 -10.87
CA ASP A 345 -4.31 -8.55 -12.05
C ASP A 345 -4.14 -10.06 -11.85
N ALA A 346 -3.14 -10.51 -11.08
CA ALA A 346 -2.95 -11.91 -10.77
C ALA A 346 -3.99 -12.44 -9.76
N LEU A 347 -4.47 -11.59 -8.85
CA LEU A 347 -5.40 -11.95 -7.77
C LEU A 347 -6.88 -11.88 -8.19
N PHE A 348 -7.22 -10.98 -9.11
CA PHE A 348 -8.61 -10.65 -9.40
C PHE A 348 -8.95 -10.81 -10.88
N ASP A 349 -10.20 -11.17 -11.13
CA ASP A 349 -10.87 -11.09 -12.42
C ASP A 349 -11.81 -9.87 -12.45
N ASP A 350 -12.31 -9.56 -13.64
CA ASP A 350 -13.44 -8.65 -13.81
C ASP A 350 -13.23 -7.20 -13.33
N LEU A 351 -11.96 -6.76 -13.25
CA LEU A 351 -11.52 -5.42 -12.83
C LEU A 351 -12.05 -4.24 -13.69
N GLY A 352 -12.72 -4.53 -14.81
CA GLY A 352 -13.14 -3.52 -15.78
C GLY A 352 -11.91 -2.85 -16.44
N PRO A 353 -11.97 -1.54 -16.75
CA PRO A 353 -10.80 -0.81 -17.25
C PRO A 353 -9.64 -0.83 -16.24
N PHE A 354 -8.60 -1.62 -16.53
CA PHE A 354 -7.45 -1.83 -15.65
C PHE A 354 -6.16 -1.82 -16.47
N SER A 355 -5.21 -0.95 -16.12
CA SER A 355 -3.95 -0.78 -16.84
C SER A 355 -2.77 -1.16 -15.96
N LYS A 356 -1.87 -1.95 -16.55
CA LYS A 356 -0.54 -2.29 -15.99
C LYS A 356 0.56 -1.35 -16.50
N VAL A 357 0.20 -0.32 -17.27
CA VAL A 357 1.13 0.71 -17.73
C VAL A 357 1.26 1.79 -16.66
N TYR A 358 2.45 1.93 -16.10
CA TYR A 358 2.73 2.91 -15.05
C TYR A 358 3.04 4.28 -15.63
N LEU A 359 2.44 5.31 -15.03
CA LEU A 359 2.81 6.72 -15.22
C LEU A 359 3.91 7.12 -14.24
N THR A 360 3.84 6.61 -13.01
CA THR A 360 4.86 6.78 -11.98
C THR A 360 5.02 5.47 -11.21
N ASN A 361 6.26 4.98 -11.10
CA ASN A 361 6.60 3.87 -10.21
C ASN A 361 8.07 4.03 -9.77
N ALA A 362 8.29 4.57 -8.58
CA ALA A 362 9.63 4.79 -8.03
C ALA A 362 10.30 3.51 -7.50
N TYR A 363 9.58 2.39 -7.53
CA TYR A 363 9.99 1.13 -6.90
C TYR A 363 10.45 0.06 -7.90
N LYS A 364 10.40 0.36 -9.21
CA LYS A 364 10.93 -0.50 -10.28
C LYS A 364 12.40 -0.26 -10.61
#